data_AF-A0A956RCG9-F1
#
_entry.id   AF-A0A956RCG9-F1
#
_cell.length_a   1.000
_cell.length_b   1.000
_cell.length_c   1.000
_cell.angle_alpha   90.00
_cell.angle_beta   90.00
_cell.angle_gamma   90.00
#
_symmetry.space_group_name_H-M   'P 1'
#
loop_
_entity.id
_entity.type
_entity.pdbx_description
1 polymer ?
#
loop_
_entity_poly.entity_id
_entity_poly.type
_entity_poly.pdbx_seq_one_letter_code
_entity_poly.pdbx_strand_id
1 'polypeptide(L)'
;MNHIAKVALAAALVMPGCSEEGTTVDARGGTIVSDDGRFSLEIPPGALDEAVDITIDQVECEQAGAVGPCYEVGPVGMPLMLPATVTYELEEADLDHLDPEALVLLTEREEHWNPLPDRRVDMGDEVVTASAVYLSSYAVVIELD
;
A
#
# COMPACT_ATOMS: atom_id res chain seq x y z
N MET A 1 -29.68 -47.19 -32.00
CA MET A 1 -29.43 -46.82 -30.59
C MET A 1 -27.92 -46.66 -30.38
N ASN A 2 -27.52 -45.43 -30.10
CA ASN A 2 -26.33 -44.92 -29.40
C ASN A 2 -25.35 -45.93 -28.74
N HIS A 3 -24.03 -45.67 -28.85
CA HIS A 3 -23.15 -45.18 -27.76
C HIS A 3 -21.65 -45.38 -28.14
N ILE A 4 -20.97 -44.32 -28.61
CA ILE A 4 -20.05 -43.43 -27.87
C ILE A 4 -18.66 -44.04 -27.60
N ALA A 5 -17.68 -43.51 -28.34
CA ALA A 5 -16.25 -43.58 -28.04
C ALA A 5 -15.91 -42.72 -26.80
N LYS A 6 -15.11 -43.26 -25.87
CA LYS A 6 -14.49 -42.48 -24.79
C LYS A 6 -13.04 -42.21 -25.16
N VAL A 7 -12.77 -41.00 -25.63
CA VAL A 7 -11.44 -40.40 -25.61
C VAL A 7 -11.32 -39.65 -24.29
N ALA A 8 -10.35 -40.02 -23.46
CA ALA A 8 -10.01 -39.28 -22.26
C ALA A 8 -9.19 -38.05 -22.67
N LEU A 9 -9.76 -36.86 -22.50
CA LEU A 9 -9.09 -35.58 -22.64
C LEU A 9 -8.46 -35.25 -21.28
N ALA A 10 -7.13 -35.22 -21.22
CA ALA A 10 -6.42 -34.65 -20.07
C ALA A 10 -6.52 -33.13 -20.17
N ALA A 11 -7.32 -32.52 -19.28
CA ALA A 11 -7.39 -31.08 -19.14
C ALA A 11 -6.17 -30.59 -18.35
N ALA A 12 -5.34 -29.74 -18.97
CA ALA A 12 -4.38 -28.93 -18.26
C ALA A 12 -5.15 -27.86 -17.47
N LEU A 13 -5.04 -27.87 -16.15
CA LEU A 13 -5.47 -26.74 -15.33
C LEU A 13 -4.47 -25.60 -15.55
N VAL A 14 -4.88 -24.58 -16.28
CA VAL A 14 -4.26 -23.26 -16.17
C VAL A 14 -4.82 -22.65 -14.90
N MET A 15 -4.04 -22.65 -13.83
CA MET A 15 -4.35 -21.80 -12.68
C MET A 15 -3.95 -20.38 -13.08
N PRO A 16 -4.86 -19.38 -13.07
CA PRO A 16 -4.41 -18.00 -12.99
C PRO A 16 -3.73 -17.85 -11.62
N GLY A 17 -2.41 -17.99 -11.59
CA GLY A 17 -1.66 -17.35 -10.53
C GLY A 17 -1.87 -15.86 -10.74
N CYS A 18 -2.44 -15.17 -9.77
CA CYS A 18 -2.38 -13.72 -9.72
C CYS A 18 -0.90 -13.34 -9.80
N SER A 19 -0.45 -12.87 -10.95
CA SER A 19 0.75 -12.06 -10.99
C SER A 19 0.36 -10.72 -10.37
N GLU A 20 0.97 -10.37 -9.24
CA GLU A 20 1.02 -8.97 -8.79
C GLU A 20 1.75 -8.19 -9.91
N GLU A 21 0.97 -7.71 -10.88
CA GLU A 21 1.49 -6.87 -11.94
C GLU A 21 1.60 -5.45 -11.39
N GLY A 22 2.83 -5.04 -11.08
CA GLY A 22 3.13 -3.68 -10.64
C GLY A 22 2.74 -2.65 -11.70
N THR A 23 2.50 -1.41 -11.25
CA THR A 23 2.26 -0.26 -12.13
C THR A 23 3.59 0.38 -12.49
N THR A 24 3.93 0.41 -13.78
CA THR A 24 5.13 1.12 -14.25
C THR A 24 4.95 2.64 -14.13
N VAL A 25 5.79 3.28 -13.32
CA VAL A 25 5.87 4.74 -13.14
C VAL A 25 7.22 5.25 -13.64
N ASP A 26 7.21 6.29 -14.47
CA ASP A 26 8.43 6.91 -15.01
C ASP A 26 8.70 8.28 -14.38
N ALA A 27 9.71 8.99 -14.89
CA ALA A 27 10.12 10.31 -14.40
C ALA A 27 9.01 11.38 -14.43
N ARG A 28 7.88 11.16 -15.12
CA ARG A 28 6.70 12.04 -15.07
C ARG A 28 5.92 11.91 -13.76
N GLY A 29 6.24 10.91 -12.93
CA GLY A 29 5.49 10.60 -11.73
C GLY A 29 4.13 9.97 -12.03
N GLY A 30 3.31 9.85 -11.00
CA GLY A 30 1.99 9.25 -11.08
C GLY A 30 1.42 8.92 -9.71
N THR A 31 0.16 8.49 -9.70
CA THR A 31 -0.50 8.00 -8.49
C THR A 31 -0.76 6.51 -8.66
N ILE A 32 -0.36 5.74 -7.66
CA ILE A 32 -0.67 4.32 -7.53
C ILE A 32 -1.60 4.17 -6.33
N VAL A 33 -2.60 3.31 -6.44
CA VAL A 33 -3.59 3.04 -5.41
C VAL A 33 -3.61 1.54 -5.14
N SER A 34 -3.76 1.15 -3.88
CA SER A 34 -3.98 -0.25 -3.50
C SER A 34 -5.26 -0.81 -4.13
N ASP A 35 -5.33 -2.13 -4.26
CA ASP A 35 -6.50 -2.81 -4.84
C ASP A 35 -7.81 -2.53 -4.07
N ASP A 36 -7.72 -2.29 -2.76
CA ASP A 36 -8.86 -1.94 -1.91
C ASP A 36 -9.20 -0.45 -1.89
N GLY A 37 -8.39 0.39 -2.55
CA GLY A 37 -8.60 1.83 -2.65
C GLY A 37 -8.14 2.65 -1.45
N ARG A 38 -7.77 2.00 -0.34
CA ARG A 38 -7.53 2.67 0.95
C ARG A 38 -6.14 3.26 1.12
N PHE A 39 -5.18 2.87 0.28
CA PHE A 39 -3.83 3.41 0.31
C PHE A 39 -3.46 3.94 -1.06
N SER A 40 -2.82 5.10 -1.08
CA SER A 40 -2.24 5.62 -2.32
C SER A 40 -0.88 6.25 -2.10
N LEU A 41 -0.07 6.15 -3.15
CA LEU A 41 1.22 6.80 -3.26
C LEU A 41 1.22 7.73 -4.48
N GLU A 42 1.32 9.03 -4.24
CA GLU A 42 1.55 10.03 -5.27
C GLU A 42 3.05 10.30 -5.40
N ILE A 43 3.63 9.84 -6.50
CA ILE A 43 5.03 10.07 -6.88
C ILE A 43 5.08 11.34 -7.75
N PRO A 44 5.72 12.44 -7.31
CA PRO A 44 5.77 13.66 -8.11
C PRO A 44 6.72 13.52 -9.32
N PRO A 45 6.56 14.35 -10.36
CA PRO A 45 7.51 14.41 -11.46
C PRO A 45 8.93 14.66 -10.98
N GLY A 46 9.88 13.87 -11.48
CA GLY A 46 11.30 13.95 -11.10
C GLY A 46 11.67 13.23 -9.79
N ALA A 47 10.74 12.52 -9.14
CA ALA A 47 11.06 11.65 -8.01
C ALA A 47 11.79 10.36 -8.43
N LEU A 48 11.61 9.94 -9.69
CA LEU A 48 12.28 8.80 -10.32
C LEU A 48 13.12 9.28 -11.51
N ASP A 49 14.30 8.69 -11.71
CA ASP A 49 15.19 8.94 -12.85
C ASP A 49 14.94 7.98 -14.02
N GLU A 50 14.42 6.79 -13.75
CA GLU A 50 14.00 5.79 -14.73
C GLU A 50 12.61 5.22 -14.42
N ALA A 51 12.10 4.38 -15.33
CA ALA A 51 10.82 3.71 -15.14
C ALA A 51 10.96 2.57 -14.11
N VAL A 52 10.07 2.53 -13.13
CA VAL A 52 10.04 1.54 -12.05
C VAL A 52 8.66 0.90 -12.01
N ASP A 53 8.63 -0.43 -11.89
CA ASP A 53 7.39 -1.16 -11.59
C ASP A 53 7.12 -1.09 -10.08
N ILE A 54 6.07 -0.35 -9.71
CA ILE A 54 5.66 -0.12 -8.31
C ILE A 54 4.51 -1.07 -7.96
N THR A 55 4.63 -1.80 -6.85
CA THR A 55 3.54 -2.61 -6.29
C THR A 55 3.01 -1.98 -5.00
N ILE A 56 1.76 -2.25 -4.67
CA ILE A 56 1.17 -1.90 -3.37
C ILE A 56 0.39 -3.12 -2.90
N ASP A 57 0.94 -3.80 -1.91
CA ASP A 57 0.41 -5.06 -1.43
C ASP A 57 -0.14 -4.86 -0.02
N GLN A 58 -1.42 -5.22 0.17
CA GLN A 58 -2.05 -5.20 1.48
C GLN A 58 -1.56 -6.39 2.29
N VAL A 59 -0.99 -6.14 3.47
CA VAL A 59 -0.44 -7.17 4.34
C VAL A 59 -1.07 -7.11 5.74
N GLU A 60 -1.10 -8.25 6.42
CA GLU A 60 -1.55 -8.32 7.82
C GLU A 60 -0.64 -7.43 8.67
N CYS A 61 -1.25 -6.53 9.46
CA CYS A 61 -0.51 -5.55 10.25
C CYS A 61 -0.27 -6.08 11.65
N GLU A 62 0.97 -6.44 11.96
CA GLU A 62 1.36 -6.93 13.29
C GLU A 62 1.71 -5.79 14.27
N GLN A 63 1.52 -4.53 13.87
CA GLN A 63 1.79 -3.38 14.72
C GLN A 63 0.75 -3.26 15.84
N ALA A 64 1.22 -3.18 17.08
CA ALA A 64 0.35 -2.93 18.21
C ALA A 64 -0.35 -1.58 18.06
N GLY A 65 -1.68 -1.57 18.21
CA GLY A 65 -2.48 -0.36 18.02
C GLY A 65 -2.75 -0.01 16.55
N ALA A 66 -2.45 -0.90 15.59
CA ALA A 66 -2.84 -0.72 14.20
C ALA A 66 -4.35 -0.48 14.09
N VAL A 67 -4.72 0.57 13.35
CA VAL A 67 -6.13 0.90 13.08
C VAL A 67 -6.65 0.21 11.83
N GLY A 68 -5.78 -0.45 11.06
CA GLY A 68 -6.13 -1.10 9.82
C GLY A 68 -4.99 -1.96 9.29
N PRO A 69 -5.08 -2.42 8.02
CA PRO A 69 -4.02 -3.17 7.37
C PRO A 69 -2.71 -2.36 7.23
N CYS A 70 -1.61 -3.07 7.06
CA CYS A 70 -0.35 -2.50 6.65
C CYS A 70 -0.28 -2.57 5.11
N TYR A 71 0.47 -1.67 4.48
CA TYR A 71 0.71 -1.70 3.04
C TYR A 71 2.21 -1.76 2.77
N GLU A 72 2.66 -2.76 2.01
CA GLU A 72 4.03 -2.85 1.52
C GLU A 72 4.10 -2.27 0.11
N VAL A 73 4.99 -1.29 -0.10
CA VAL A 73 5.21 -0.68 -1.41
C VAL A 73 6.54 -1.14 -1.98
N GLY A 74 6.48 -1.88 -3.07
CA GLY A 74 7.64 -2.40 -3.79
C GLY A 74 8.17 -1.44 -4.86
N PRO A 75 9.49 -1.47 -5.17
CA PRO A 75 10.54 -2.23 -4.50
C PRO A 75 10.95 -1.62 -3.14
N VAL A 76 10.85 -2.40 -2.06
CA VAL A 76 11.14 -1.93 -0.69
C VAL A 76 12.57 -1.42 -0.57
N GLY A 77 12.73 -0.27 0.09
CA GLY A 77 14.00 0.40 0.33
C GLY A 77 14.51 1.26 -0.83
N MET A 78 13.79 1.32 -1.95
CA MET A 78 14.16 2.20 -3.07
C MET A 78 14.03 3.68 -2.66
N PRO A 79 15.10 4.49 -2.76
CA PRO A 79 15.04 5.92 -2.46
C PRO A 79 14.33 6.70 -3.56
N LEU A 80 13.64 7.78 -3.18
CA LEU A 80 13.03 8.73 -4.11
C LEU A 80 13.84 10.02 -4.16
N MET A 81 14.02 10.59 -5.35
CA MET A 81 14.74 11.86 -5.53
C MET A 81 13.96 13.07 -4.98
N LEU A 82 12.63 12.95 -4.92
CA LEU A 82 11.71 13.91 -4.33
C LEU A 82 10.70 13.15 -3.46
N PRO A 83 10.22 13.72 -2.35
CA PRO A 83 9.26 13.02 -1.48
C PRO A 83 7.95 12.70 -2.21
N ALA A 84 7.49 11.47 -2.11
CA ALA A 84 6.15 11.06 -2.51
C ALA A 84 5.15 11.35 -1.38
N THR A 85 3.88 11.54 -1.74
CA THR A 85 2.79 11.70 -0.77
C THR A 85 2.15 10.34 -0.54
N VAL A 86 2.17 9.87 0.71
CA VAL A 86 1.37 8.72 1.16
C VAL A 86 0.03 9.26 1.63
N THR A 87 -1.06 8.59 1.22
CA THR A 87 -2.41 8.81 1.75
C THR A 87 -2.98 7.47 2.20
N TYR A 88 -3.46 7.42 3.44
CA TYR A 88 -4.10 6.26 4.04
C TYR A 88 -5.52 6.64 4.46
N GLU A 89 -6.51 5.95 3.93
CA GLU A 89 -7.94 6.10 4.25
C GLU A 89 -8.33 5.26 5.47
N LEU A 90 -8.94 5.93 6.43
CA LEU A 90 -9.46 5.36 7.67
C LEU A 90 -10.90 4.91 7.41
N GLU A 91 -11.30 3.73 7.87
CA GLU A 91 -12.72 3.37 7.84
C GLU A 91 -13.45 4.00 9.02
N GLU A 92 -14.72 4.36 8.86
CA GLU A 92 -15.57 4.85 9.97
C GLU A 92 -15.51 3.92 11.19
N ALA A 93 -15.44 2.60 10.96
CA ALA A 93 -15.31 1.60 12.02
C ALA A 93 -13.98 1.71 12.79
N ASP A 94 -12.93 2.22 12.15
CA ASP A 94 -11.62 2.46 12.74
C ASP A 94 -11.64 3.75 13.59
N LEU A 95 -12.57 4.67 13.34
CA LEU A 95 -12.59 6.02 13.93
C LEU A 95 -13.42 6.13 15.22
N ASP A 96 -14.27 5.16 15.53
CA ASP A 96 -15.14 5.20 16.71
C ASP A 96 -14.31 5.37 17.99
N HIS A 97 -14.39 6.57 18.59
CA HIS A 97 -13.70 6.99 19.82
C HIS A 97 -12.19 7.27 19.73
N LEU A 98 -11.61 7.40 18.53
CA LEU A 98 -10.21 7.79 18.39
C LEU A 98 -10.03 9.30 18.50
N ASP A 99 -8.95 9.70 19.18
CA ASP A 99 -8.42 11.06 19.08
C ASP A 99 -7.58 11.16 17.80
N PRO A 100 -7.97 11.99 16.81
CA PRO A 100 -7.20 12.16 15.58
C PRO A 100 -5.74 12.57 15.83
N GLU A 101 -5.44 13.25 16.94
CA GLU A 101 -4.07 13.64 17.28
C GLU A 101 -3.20 12.44 17.70
N ALA A 102 -3.81 11.37 18.20
CA ALA A 102 -3.15 10.14 18.62
C ALA A 102 -2.84 9.18 17.45
N LEU A 103 -3.38 9.44 16.25
CA LEU A 103 -3.07 8.64 15.06
C LEU A 103 -1.64 8.94 14.60
N VAL A 104 -0.86 7.90 14.34
CA VAL A 104 0.52 8.00 13.84
C VAL A 104 0.65 7.18 12.56
N LEU A 105 1.10 7.82 11.48
CA LEU A 105 1.49 7.13 10.26
C LEU A 105 2.97 6.74 10.39
N LEU A 106 3.23 5.44 10.35
CA LEU A 106 4.54 4.83 10.47
C LEU A 106 5.06 4.40 9.11
N THR A 107 6.37 4.35 8.98
CA THR A 107 7.09 3.69 7.89
C THR A 107 8.14 2.74 8.47
N GLU A 108 8.31 1.59 7.87
CA GLU A 108 9.38 0.66 8.25
C GLU A 108 10.71 1.05 7.62
N ARG A 109 11.80 1.00 8.39
CA ARG A 109 13.16 1.18 7.90
C ARG A 109 14.12 0.40 8.77
N GLU A 110 15.02 -0.36 8.15
CA GLU A 110 16.03 -1.16 8.88
C GLU A 110 15.36 -2.05 9.95
N GLU A 111 14.22 -2.67 9.64
CA GLU A 111 13.44 -3.53 10.54
C GLU A 111 12.85 -2.79 11.77
N HIS A 112 12.76 -1.45 11.69
CA HIS A 112 12.14 -0.62 12.73
C HIS A 112 11.03 0.25 12.14
N TRP A 113 9.91 0.32 12.84
CA TRP A 113 8.82 1.24 12.52
C TRP A 113 9.13 2.62 13.08
N ASN A 114 9.10 3.63 12.22
CA ASN A 114 9.42 5.01 12.55
C ASN A 114 8.25 5.92 12.15
N PRO A 115 7.89 6.91 12.98
CA PRO A 115 6.84 7.86 12.63
C PRO A 115 7.27 8.74 11.47
N LEU A 116 6.35 8.98 10.52
CA LEU A 116 6.50 10.04 9.52
C LEU A 116 6.17 11.39 10.19
N PRO A 117 7.15 12.31 10.33
CA PRO A 117 7.03 13.46 11.22
C PRO A 117 6.13 14.58 10.68
N ASP A 118 5.83 14.58 9.38
CA ASP A 118 4.98 15.57 8.72
C ASP A 118 3.54 15.09 8.51
N ARG A 119 3.15 14.03 9.23
CA ARG A 119 1.80 13.48 9.25
C ARG A 119 0.74 14.57 9.41
N ARG A 120 -0.30 14.51 8.59
CA ARG A 120 -1.53 15.30 8.72
C ARG A 120 -2.72 14.36 8.74
N VAL A 121 -3.68 14.66 9.61
CA VAL A 121 -4.96 13.95 9.67
C VAL A 121 -6.05 14.91 9.21
N ASP A 122 -6.82 14.49 8.21
CA ASP A 122 -8.03 15.18 7.77
C ASP A 122 -9.24 14.31 8.08
N MET A 123 -9.98 14.68 9.12
CA MET A 123 -11.19 13.95 9.54
C MET A 123 -12.43 14.31 8.71
N GLY A 124 -12.34 15.29 7.81
CA GLY A 124 -13.40 15.58 6.85
C GLY A 124 -13.38 14.63 5.65
N ASP A 125 -12.17 14.26 5.23
CA ASP A 125 -11.91 13.28 4.17
C ASP A 125 -11.49 11.90 4.70
N GLU A 126 -11.42 11.73 6.03
CA GLU A 126 -11.05 10.49 6.74
C GLU A 126 -9.69 9.90 6.32
N VAL A 127 -8.69 10.76 6.10
CA VAL A 127 -7.36 10.36 5.63
C VAL A 127 -6.23 10.79 6.56
N VAL A 128 -5.18 9.97 6.61
CA VAL A 128 -3.86 10.31 7.15
C VAL A 128 -2.87 10.43 5.99
N THR A 129 -2.17 11.56 5.91
CA THR A 129 -1.19 11.83 4.86
C THR A 129 0.18 12.13 5.43
N ALA A 130 1.25 11.76 4.73
CA ALA A 130 2.62 12.17 5.06
C ALA A 130 3.56 12.04 3.86
N SER A 131 4.79 12.55 3.99
CA SER A 131 5.81 12.43 2.96
C SER A 131 6.69 11.20 3.14
N ALA A 132 6.87 10.40 2.08
CA ALA A 132 7.81 9.29 2.03
C ALA A 132 9.00 9.61 1.11
N VAL A 133 10.21 9.26 1.54
CA VAL A 133 11.46 9.48 0.77
C VAL A 133 12.12 8.19 0.30
N TYR A 134 11.47 7.06 0.57
CA TYR A 134 11.78 5.73 0.07
C TYR A 134 10.49 4.90 0.05
N LEU A 135 10.42 3.92 -0.84
CA LEU A 135 9.35 2.94 -0.86
C LEU A 135 9.54 1.96 0.30
N SER A 136 8.48 1.64 1.03
CA SER A 136 8.55 0.77 2.21
C SER A 136 7.18 0.22 2.60
N SER A 137 7.12 -0.38 3.78
CA SER A 137 5.89 -0.70 4.49
C SER A 137 5.37 0.50 5.28
N TYR A 138 4.05 0.66 5.31
CA TYR A 138 3.34 1.73 6.00
C TYR A 138 2.20 1.19 6.85
N ALA A 139 1.97 1.84 7.98
CA ALA A 139 0.90 1.50 8.91
C ALA A 139 0.37 2.76 9.60
N VAL A 140 -0.93 2.82 9.86
CA VAL A 140 -1.47 3.79 10.81
C VAL A 140 -1.72 3.07 12.14
N VAL A 141 -1.25 3.64 13.23
CA VAL A 141 -1.45 3.14 14.59
C VAL A 141 -2.02 4.25 15.48
N ILE A 142 -2.57 3.86 16.62
CA ILE A 142 -2.86 4.77 17.74
C ILE A 142 -1.68 4.72 18.72
N GLU A 143 -1.09 5.87 19.01
CA GLU A 143 -0.13 6.01 20.11
C GLU A 143 -0.88 5.94 21.45
N LEU A 144 -0.55 4.95 22.28
CA LEU A 144 -1.16 4.76 23.60
C LEU A 144 -0.22 5.35 24.65
N ASP A 145 -0.66 6.42 25.33
CA ASP A 145 0.02 7.04 26.48
C ASP A 145 0.17 6.10 27.70
#